data_AF-A0A258JNG1-F1
#
_entry.id   AF-A0A258JNG1-F1
#
_cell.length_a   1.000
_cell.length_b   1.000
_cell.length_c   1.000
_cell.angle_alpha   90.00
_cell.angle_beta   90.00
_cell.angle_gamma   90.00
#
_symmetry.space_group_name_H-M   'P 1'
#
loop_
_entity.id
_entity.type
_entity.pdbx_description
1 polymer ?
#
loop_
_entity_poly.entity_id
_entity_poly.type
_entity_poly.pdbx_seq_one_letter_code
_entity_poly.pdbx_strand_id
1 'polypeptide(L)'
;ALPFDSYEIDTTAFEGAIAEPLLEVPTVTIDDVEAFEAWKKSNVIAQKQAGYVAIGVKVLLGDFYTDKARLLADLIKNYGANELRFSLRQNIVIRNIKEENLPFFYQELAKLDMVNLGYDTIGDITACPGTDTCNLGIASSTGIADELERVLKVEYPQFANNKEITIKISGCMNACGQHNMAEIGFQGMSINSGKLVAPALQVLLGGGILGNGNGRFADKVIKIPSRRGPEALRLILNDFEANANGAKFLDYYDTNGEKYFYEFLKPLADVTNLTEADFVDWGNADNYVKAVGVGECAGVVIDLVATLLYEAKDKLTVAQESFEEGKWSDSIYQAYAGFVNGAKALLLAEKQKTNTHAGIIDSFDTVFVEGNKIELGTSFKELVYQINKNEPSEAFAKKYIQEAITFFEKLEAYRAADLAKA
;
A
#
# COMPACT_ATOMS: atom_id res chain seq x y z
N ALA A 1 -23.86 -27.11 -2.40
CA ALA A 1 -22.41 -26.91 -2.22
C ALA A 1 -21.87 -26.37 -3.53
N LEU A 2 -21.03 -25.32 -3.49
CA LEU A 2 -20.31 -24.87 -4.68
C LEU A 2 -19.39 -26.03 -5.14
N PRO A 3 -19.32 -26.35 -6.43
CA PRO A 3 -18.31 -27.28 -6.93
C PRO A 3 -16.93 -26.71 -6.58
N PHE A 4 -16.06 -27.57 -6.06
CA PHE A 4 -14.67 -27.24 -5.78
C PHE A 4 -13.78 -28.35 -6.29
N ASP A 5 -12.58 -27.97 -6.74
CA ASP A 5 -11.52 -28.89 -7.09
C ASP A 5 -10.42 -28.79 -6.03
N SER A 6 -9.77 -29.91 -5.75
CA SER A 6 -8.60 -29.98 -4.87
C SER A 6 -7.36 -30.29 -5.70
N TYR A 7 -6.31 -29.51 -5.47
CA TYR A 7 -5.02 -29.69 -6.13
C TYR A 7 -3.96 -29.99 -5.08
N GLU A 8 -3.15 -31.02 -5.30
CA GLU A 8 -1.98 -31.30 -4.48
C GLU A 8 -0.86 -30.34 -4.87
N ILE A 9 -0.30 -29.61 -3.90
CA ILE A 9 0.83 -28.71 -4.11
C ILE A 9 2.11 -29.53 -3.97
N ASP A 10 2.86 -29.70 -5.06
CA ASP A 10 4.18 -30.32 -5.00
C ASP A 10 5.14 -29.41 -4.21
N THR A 11 5.57 -29.91 -3.05
CA THR A 11 6.49 -29.20 -2.15
C THR A 11 7.91 -29.73 -2.20
N THR A 12 8.19 -30.74 -3.03
CA THR A 12 9.47 -31.46 -3.06
C THR A 12 10.65 -30.50 -3.32
N ALA A 13 10.46 -29.49 -4.17
CA ALA A 13 11.47 -28.47 -4.46
C ALA A 13 11.84 -27.59 -3.24
N PHE A 14 10.96 -27.49 -2.24
CA PHE A 14 11.19 -26.71 -1.00
C PHE A 14 11.80 -27.55 0.13
N GLU A 15 11.83 -28.88 -0.01
CA GLU A 15 12.43 -29.81 0.96
C GLU A 15 13.91 -30.11 0.67
N GLY A 16 14.51 -29.41 -0.29
CA GLY A 16 15.92 -29.55 -0.65
C GLY A 16 16.89 -29.15 0.48
N ALA A 17 18.16 -29.55 0.31
CA ALA A 17 19.23 -29.16 1.24
C ALA A 17 19.40 -27.64 1.28
N ILE A 18 19.68 -27.12 2.47
CA ILE A 18 20.07 -25.71 2.66
C ILE A 18 21.39 -25.48 1.92
N ALA A 19 21.46 -24.41 1.13
CA ALA A 19 22.69 -24.03 0.45
C ALA A 19 23.78 -23.64 1.49
N GLU A 20 24.96 -24.22 1.34
CA GLU A 20 26.12 -23.84 2.15
C GLU A 20 26.63 -22.45 1.73
N PRO A 21 27.20 -21.67 2.67
CA PRO A 21 27.76 -20.37 2.37
C PRO A 21 28.97 -20.48 1.43
N LEU A 22 29.22 -19.44 0.64
CA LEU A 22 30.35 -19.40 -0.30
C LEU A 22 31.70 -19.25 0.41
N LEU A 23 31.70 -18.58 1.57
CA LEU A 23 32.88 -18.31 2.39
C LEU A 23 32.68 -18.86 3.81
N GLU A 24 33.79 -19.24 4.46
CA GLU A 24 33.77 -19.56 5.88
C GLU A 24 33.45 -18.33 6.71
N VAL A 25 32.58 -18.50 7.73
CA VAL A 25 32.18 -17.42 8.62
C VAL A 25 33.29 -17.16 9.65
N PRO A 26 33.85 -15.95 9.73
CA PRO A 26 34.86 -15.62 10.73
C PRO A 26 34.31 -15.73 12.15
N THR A 27 35.13 -16.26 13.06
CA THR A 27 34.84 -16.17 14.50
C THR A 27 35.11 -14.74 14.98
N VAL A 28 34.13 -14.15 15.67
CA VAL A 28 34.21 -12.79 16.21
C VAL A 28 33.90 -12.77 17.70
N THR A 29 34.41 -11.76 18.41
CA THR A 29 34.08 -11.48 19.81
C THR A 29 33.05 -10.36 19.88
N ILE A 30 32.00 -10.54 20.68
CA ILE A 30 31.00 -9.49 20.94
C ILE A 30 31.50 -8.60 22.07
N ASP A 31 31.65 -7.31 21.79
CA ASP A 31 32.07 -6.31 22.78
C ASP A 31 30.92 -5.97 23.75
N ASP A 32 29.71 -5.74 23.20
CA ASP A 32 28.49 -5.46 23.98
C ASP A 32 27.58 -6.70 24.02
N VAL A 33 27.83 -7.56 25.02
CA VAL A 33 27.10 -8.81 25.20
C VAL A 33 25.64 -8.55 25.56
N GLU A 34 25.34 -7.48 26.30
CA GLU A 34 23.97 -7.15 26.71
C GLU A 34 23.13 -6.75 25.49
N ALA A 35 23.65 -5.90 24.61
CA ALA A 35 22.98 -5.50 23.38
C ALA A 35 22.79 -6.69 22.41
N PHE A 36 23.79 -7.57 22.30
CA PHE A 36 23.69 -8.77 21.48
C PHE A 36 22.61 -9.73 21.97
N GLU A 37 22.54 -10.01 23.29
CA GLU A 37 21.51 -10.89 23.84
C GLU A 37 20.10 -10.28 23.74
N ALA A 38 19.98 -8.96 23.91
CA ALA A 38 18.72 -8.25 23.67
C ALA A 38 18.27 -8.38 22.20
N TRP A 39 19.20 -8.20 21.25
CA TRP A 39 18.94 -8.40 19.83
C TRP A 39 18.58 -9.85 19.51
N LYS A 40 19.34 -10.83 20.03
CA LYS A 40 19.07 -12.25 19.83
C LYS A 40 17.65 -12.60 20.30
N LYS A 41 17.26 -12.14 21.50
CA LYS A 41 15.92 -12.36 22.04
C LYS A 41 14.80 -11.74 21.19
N SER A 42 15.05 -10.58 20.58
CA SER A 42 14.02 -9.81 19.89
C SER A 42 13.88 -10.20 18.40
N ASN A 43 15.00 -10.46 17.74
CA ASN A 43 15.11 -10.54 16.28
C ASN A 43 15.39 -11.95 15.74
N VAL A 44 15.85 -12.89 16.58
CA VAL A 44 16.18 -14.25 16.11
C VAL A 44 14.97 -15.19 16.27
N ILE A 45 14.71 -15.97 15.22
CA ILE A 45 13.58 -16.88 15.12
C ILE A 45 14.13 -18.30 14.96
N ALA A 46 13.73 -19.21 15.84
CA ALA A 46 14.09 -20.62 15.72
C ALA A 46 13.49 -21.23 14.44
N GLN A 47 14.31 -21.95 13.67
CA GLN A 47 13.82 -22.74 12.54
C GLN A 47 13.48 -24.17 12.94
N LYS A 48 12.75 -24.87 12.08
CA LYS A 48 12.46 -26.31 12.24
C LYS A 48 13.74 -27.16 12.09
N GLN A 49 14.69 -26.70 11.27
CA GLN A 49 15.97 -27.35 11.07
C GLN A 49 16.89 -27.12 12.26
N ALA A 50 17.37 -28.20 12.89
CA ALA A 50 18.24 -28.12 14.06
C ALA A 50 19.54 -27.37 13.73
N GLY A 51 19.96 -26.48 14.65
CA GLY A 51 21.17 -25.66 14.49
C GLY A 51 21.01 -24.44 13.57
N TYR A 52 19.84 -24.25 12.96
CA TYR A 52 19.53 -23.11 12.10
C TYR A 52 18.51 -22.15 12.71
N VAL A 53 18.68 -20.88 12.42
CA VAL A 53 17.81 -19.78 12.84
C VAL A 53 17.59 -18.81 11.68
N ALA A 54 16.51 -18.06 11.74
CA ALA A 54 16.27 -16.91 10.89
C ALA A 54 16.51 -15.61 11.67
N ILE A 55 17.01 -14.60 10.98
CA ILE A 55 17.21 -13.25 11.51
C ILE A 55 16.13 -12.36 10.92
N GLY A 56 15.25 -11.84 11.77
CA GLY A 56 14.31 -10.78 11.44
C GLY A 56 14.98 -9.42 11.56
N VAL A 57 15.14 -8.72 10.45
CA VAL A 57 15.67 -7.36 10.39
C VAL A 57 14.50 -6.39 10.34
N LYS A 58 14.30 -5.64 11.42
CA LYS A 58 13.29 -4.57 11.48
C LYS A 58 13.77 -3.38 10.64
N VAL A 59 12.96 -2.98 9.67
CA VAL A 59 13.20 -1.86 8.76
C VAL A 59 12.05 -0.87 8.94
N LEU A 60 12.36 0.29 9.52
CA LEU A 60 11.36 1.35 9.74
C LEU A 60 10.71 1.73 8.40
N LEU A 61 9.37 1.63 8.34
CA LEU A 61 8.56 1.88 7.13
C LEU A 61 8.88 1.01 5.91
N GLY A 62 9.80 0.04 6.04
CA GLY A 62 10.35 -0.71 4.91
C GLY A 62 11.36 0.06 4.07
N ASP A 63 11.81 1.24 4.52
CA ASP A 63 12.70 2.11 3.76
C ASP A 63 14.18 1.77 4.01
N PHE A 64 14.89 1.42 2.94
CA PHE A 64 16.34 1.21 2.95
C PHE A 64 16.94 1.56 1.58
N TYR A 65 18.19 2.02 1.58
CA TYR A 65 18.85 2.54 0.39
C TYR A 65 19.70 1.49 -0.34
N THR A 66 19.95 1.72 -1.63
CA THR A 66 20.63 0.77 -2.52
C THR A 66 22.07 0.45 -2.07
N ASP A 67 22.77 1.39 -1.46
CA ASP A 67 24.11 1.19 -0.91
C ASP A 67 24.10 0.12 0.19
N LYS A 68 23.21 0.24 1.18
CA LYS A 68 23.01 -0.75 2.25
C LYS A 68 22.43 -2.07 1.71
N ALA A 69 21.51 -2.00 0.75
CA ALA A 69 20.91 -3.18 0.12
C ALA A 69 21.95 -4.07 -0.56
N ARG A 70 22.92 -3.47 -1.28
CA ARG A 70 24.01 -4.21 -1.94
C ARG A 70 24.93 -4.87 -0.92
N LEU A 71 25.29 -4.17 0.15
CA LEU A 71 26.11 -4.73 1.22
C LEU A 71 25.41 -5.89 1.94
N LEU A 72 24.11 -5.77 2.20
CA LEU A 72 23.30 -6.85 2.76
C LEU A 72 23.24 -8.06 1.82
N ALA A 73 23.04 -7.83 0.52
CA ALA A 73 23.04 -8.89 -0.47
C ALA A 73 24.38 -9.63 -0.53
N ASP A 74 25.50 -8.90 -0.50
CA ASP A 74 26.84 -9.49 -0.47
C ASP A 74 27.09 -10.29 0.80
N LEU A 75 26.67 -9.79 1.97
CA LEU A 75 26.73 -10.51 3.25
C LEU A 75 26.00 -11.86 3.17
N ILE A 76 24.75 -11.85 2.71
CA ILE A 76 23.89 -13.05 2.65
C ILE A 76 24.38 -14.03 1.58
N LYS A 77 24.87 -13.52 0.45
CA LYS A 77 25.44 -14.35 -0.62
C LYS A 77 26.72 -15.05 -0.17
N ASN A 78 27.60 -14.35 0.54
CA ASN A 78 28.90 -14.89 0.90
C ASN A 78 28.85 -15.77 2.15
N TYR A 79 28.08 -15.40 3.16
CA TYR A 79 28.13 -16.00 4.50
C TYR A 79 26.82 -16.67 4.94
N GLY A 80 25.74 -16.53 4.15
CA GLY A 80 24.46 -17.19 4.37
C GLY A 80 24.08 -18.11 3.22
N ALA A 81 22.79 -18.50 3.16
CA ALA A 81 22.26 -19.39 2.12
C ALA A 81 21.88 -18.67 0.81
N ASN A 82 22.38 -17.44 0.58
CA ASN A 82 22.05 -16.60 -0.57
C ASN A 82 20.52 -16.40 -0.78
N GLU A 83 19.76 -16.31 0.31
CA GLU A 83 18.31 -16.13 0.29
C GLU A 83 17.85 -15.17 1.41
N LEU A 84 16.89 -14.31 1.08
CA LEU A 84 16.11 -13.53 2.04
C LEU A 84 14.66 -13.45 1.62
N ARG A 85 13.80 -13.00 2.53
CA ARG A 85 12.38 -12.72 2.26
C ARG A 85 12.00 -11.35 2.77
N PHE A 86 10.99 -10.76 2.15
CA PHE A 86 10.28 -9.60 2.71
C PHE A 86 9.02 -10.08 3.45
N SER A 87 8.72 -9.47 4.59
CA SER A 87 7.55 -9.79 5.40
C SER A 87 6.39 -8.84 5.10
N LEU A 88 5.18 -9.24 5.50
CA LEU A 88 3.98 -8.38 5.41
C LEU A 88 4.02 -7.17 6.34
N ARG A 89 5.02 -7.10 7.24
CA ARG A 89 5.30 -5.94 8.11
C ARG A 89 6.43 -5.07 7.56
N GLN A 90 6.71 -5.16 6.26
CA GLN A 90 7.73 -4.35 5.56
C GLN A 90 9.18 -4.66 5.99
N ASN A 91 9.41 -5.78 6.66
CA ASN A 91 10.71 -6.18 7.17
C ASN A 91 11.43 -7.20 6.29
N ILE A 92 12.70 -7.47 6.62
CA ILE A 92 13.53 -8.46 5.95
C ILE A 92 13.71 -9.68 6.86
N VAL A 93 13.67 -10.88 6.30
CA VAL A 93 13.97 -12.14 6.98
C VAL A 93 15.12 -12.83 6.27
N ILE A 94 16.27 -12.93 6.95
CA ILE A 94 17.42 -13.70 6.49
C ILE A 94 17.25 -15.12 7.04
N ARG A 95 17.18 -16.11 6.15
CA ARG A 95 16.90 -17.51 6.55
C ARG A 95 18.18 -18.33 6.56
N ASN A 96 18.10 -19.47 7.25
CA ASN A 96 19.10 -20.53 7.20
C ASN A 96 20.48 -20.09 7.69
N ILE A 97 20.52 -19.34 8.79
CA ILE A 97 21.77 -18.98 9.46
C ILE A 97 22.08 -20.01 10.54
N LYS A 98 23.30 -20.56 10.56
CA LYS A 98 23.74 -21.43 11.66
C LYS A 98 23.82 -20.61 12.95
N GLU A 99 23.30 -21.14 14.06
CA GLU A 99 23.20 -20.37 15.32
C GLU A 99 24.56 -19.86 15.82
N GLU A 100 25.62 -20.64 15.62
CA GLU A 100 27.01 -20.28 15.97
C GLU A 100 27.52 -19.04 15.22
N ASN A 101 26.92 -18.70 14.08
CA ASN A 101 27.31 -17.56 13.25
C ASN A 101 26.59 -16.26 13.62
N LEU A 102 25.63 -16.28 14.55
CA LEU A 102 24.89 -15.10 14.98
C LEU A 102 25.79 -13.92 15.41
N PRO A 103 26.90 -14.11 16.15
CA PRO A 103 27.79 -13.02 16.51
C PRO A 103 28.35 -12.26 15.31
N PHE A 104 28.77 -12.98 14.27
CA PHE A 104 29.27 -12.39 13.02
C PHE A 104 28.18 -11.60 12.31
N PHE A 105 27.00 -12.21 12.11
CA PHE A 105 25.87 -11.54 11.45
C PHE A 105 25.41 -10.29 12.21
N TYR A 106 25.38 -10.33 13.54
CA TYR A 106 25.06 -9.16 14.34
C TYR A 106 26.02 -8.00 14.08
N GLN A 107 27.34 -8.25 14.07
CA GLN A 107 28.34 -7.21 13.82
C GLN A 107 28.24 -6.64 12.39
N GLU A 108 28.05 -7.49 11.39
CA GLU A 108 27.92 -7.03 10.00
C GLU A 108 26.61 -6.24 9.79
N LEU A 109 25.49 -6.69 10.38
CA LEU A 109 24.23 -5.96 10.34
C LEU A 109 24.30 -4.64 11.13
N ALA A 110 25.07 -4.58 12.22
CA ALA A 110 25.26 -3.35 12.99
C ALA A 110 25.95 -2.26 12.15
N LYS A 111 26.91 -2.62 11.29
CA LYS A 111 27.54 -1.68 10.33
C LYS A 111 26.55 -1.10 9.31
N LEU A 112 25.39 -1.75 9.12
CA LEU A 112 24.34 -1.33 8.20
C LEU A 112 23.18 -0.60 8.91
N ASP A 113 23.26 -0.41 10.24
CA ASP A 113 22.14 0.03 11.09
C ASP A 113 20.92 -0.91 11.06
N MET A 114 21.15 -2.22 10.88
CA MET A 114 20.11 -3.25 10.70
C MET A 114 19.93 -4.17 11.92
N VAL A 115 20.23 -3.66 13.12
CA VAL A 115 20.12 -4.37 14.40
C VAL A 115 19.05 -3.79 15.33
N ASN A 116 18.13 -2.99 14.78
CA ASN A 116 17.01 -2.45 15.54
C ASN A 116 16.18 -3.57 16.17
N LEU A 117 15.93 -3.44 17.47
CA LEU A 117 15.09 -4.36 18.24
C LEU A 117 13.62 -4.26 17.84
N GLY A 118 12.86 -5.30 18.13
CA GLY A 118 11.41 -5.30 18.04
C GLY A 118 10.85 -5.90 16.76
N TYR A 119 11.58 -6.79 16.08
CA TYR A 119 11.06 -7.48 14.90
C TYR A 119 9.77 -8.26 15.24
N ASP A 120 8.69 -7.99 14.49
CA ASP A 120 7.34 -8.53 14.69
C ASP A 120 6.71 -8.18 16.06
N THR A 121 7.16 -7.14 16.76
CA THR A 121 6.56 -6.70 18.04
C THR A 121 5.53 -5.58 17.84
N ILE A 122 4.86 -5.11 18.90
CA ILE A 122 3.92 -3.98 18.83
C ILE A 122 4.56 -2.71 18.28
N GLY A 123 5.86 -2.53 18.54
CA GLY A 123 6.64 -1.39 18.08
C GLY A 123 7.09 -1.48 16.63
N ASP A 124 6.66 -2.50 15.87
CA ASP A 124 6.99 -2.72 14.46
C ASP A 124 5.81 -2.30 13.57
N ILE A 125 5.56 -1.00 13.49
CA ILE A 125 4.32 -0.46 12.96
C ILE A 125 4.35 -0.50 11.43
N THR A 126 3.36 -1.17 10.83
CA THR A 126 3.22 -1.20 9.37
C THR A 126 2.43 0.02 8.91
N ALA A 127 2.96 0.79 7.96
CA ALA A 127 2.29 1.97 7.42
C ALA A 127 2.34 2.00 5.90
N CYS A 128 1.26 2.45 5.26
CA CYS A 128 1.31 2.79 3.84
C CYS A 128 1.99 4.16 3.64
N PRO A 129 2.33 4.54 2.39
CA PRO A 129 3.02 5.81 2.15
C PRO A 129 2.23 7.08 2.52
N GLY A 130 0.91 6.98 2.69
CA GLY A 130 0.07 8.11 3.11
C GLY A 130 0.23 9.35 2.22
N THR A 131 0.12 10.53 2.80
CA THR A 131 0.30 11.80 2.08
C THR A 131 1.74 12.09 1.66
N ASP A 132 2.72 11.27 2.07
CA ASP A 132 4.13 11.51 1.72
C ASP A 132 4.37 11.31 0.22
N THR A 133 3.78 10.26 -0.38
CA THR A 133 3.94 9.98 -1.82
C THR A 133 2.67 9.52 -2.53
N CYS A 134 1.59 9.21 -1.81
CA CYS A 134 0.35 8.72 -2.42
C CYS A 134 -0.66 9.84 -2.67
N ASN A 135 -1.09 10.00 -3.92
CA ASN A 135 -2.12 10.97 -4.31
C ASN A 135 -3.50 10.70 -3.68
N LEU A 136 -3.74 9.49 -3.19
CA LEU A 136 -4.98 9.12 -2.48
C LEU A 136 -4.84 9.26 -0.95
N GLY A 137 -3.66 9.63 -0.45
CA GLY A 137 -3.43 9.87 0.97
C GLY A 137 -4.32 10.99 1.49
N ILE A 138 -4.98 10.77 2.63
CA ILE A 138 -5.79 11.78 3.31
C ILE A 138 -5.03 12.37 4.49
N ALA A 139 -4.24 11.56 5.21
CA ALA A 139 -3.33 11.99 6.26
C ALA A 139 -2.01 11.19 6.20
N SER A 140 -0.95 11.72 6.82
CA SER A 140 0.37 11.08 6.86
C SER A 140 0.32 9.87 7.77
N SER A 141 0.42 8.67 7.18
CA SER A 141 0.48 7.41 7.92
C SER A 141 1.89 7.06 8.40
N THR A 142 2.90 7.45 7.63
CA THR A 142 4.33 7.31 7.96
C THR A 142 4.72 8.20 9.13
N GLY A 143 4.31 9.48 9.12
CA GLY A 143 4.64 10.44 10.16
C GLY A 143 4.01 10.10 11.51
N ILE A 144 2.75 9.65 11.53
CA ILE A 144 2.15 9.14 12.78
C ILE A 144 2.77 7.81 13.21
N ALA A 145 3.14 6.92 12.28
CA ALA A 145 3.77 5.64 12.64
C ALA A 145 5.09 5.87 13.39
N ASP A 146 5.94 6.79 12.90
CA ASP A 146 7.20 7.15 13.56
C ASP A 146 6.98 7.68 14.98
N GLU A 147 6.00 8.57 15.17
CA GLU A 147 5.67 9.09 16.50
C GLU A 147 5.12 7.98 17.43
N LEU A 148 4.25 7.09 16.94
CA LEU A 148 3.71 6.00 17.76
C LEU A 148 4.81 4.99 18.13
N GLU A 149 5.76 4.69 17.23
CA GLU A 149 6.93 3.88 17.55
C GLU A 149 7.81 4.57 18.61
N ARG A 150 8.01 5.89 18.52
CA ARG A 150 8.73 6.66 19.54
C ARG A 150 8.03 6.57 20.89
N VAL A 151 6.70 6.73 20.94
CA VAL A 151 5.91 6.59 22.17
C VAL A 151 6.06 5.20 22.76
N LEU A 152 5.93 4.13 21.95
CA LEU A 152 6.10 2.76 22.43
C LEU A 152 7.51 2.52 22.99
N LYS A 153 8.55 2.99 22.29
CA LYS A 153 9.94 2.82 22.70
C LYS A 153 10.27 3.55 23.99
N VAL A 154 9.75 4.78 24.17
CA VAL A 154 10.09 5.65 25.31
C VAL A 154 9.21 5.38 26.53
N GLU A 155 7.92 5.15 26.33
CA GLU A 155 6.92 5.14 27.40
C GLU A 155 6.43 3.73 27.75
N TYR A 156 6.58 2.76 26.84
CA TYR A 156 6.06 1.39 26.99
C TYR A 156 7.13 0.29 26.82
N PRO A 157 8.31 0.37 27.47
CA PRO A 157 9.38 -0.62 27.31
C PRO A 157 8.97 -2.04 27.76
N GLN A 158 7.97 -2.18 28.64
CA GLN A 158 7.40 -3.47 29.02
C GLN A 158 6.75 -4.22 27.84
N PHE A 159 6.32 -3.49 26.81
CA PHE A 159 5.76 -4.05 25.58
C PHE A 159 6.81 -4.29 24.48
N ALA A 160 8.09 -3.99 24.71
CA ALA A 160 9.13 -4.05 23.66
C ALA A 160 9.22 -5.41 22.94
N ASN A 161 8.88 -6.51 23.62
CA ASN A 161 8.86 -7.88 23.06
C ASN A 161 7.45 -8.45 22.88
N ASN A 162 6.40 -7.64 23.03
CA ASN A 162 5.02 -8.09 22.82
C ASN A 162 4.77 -8.32 21.32
N LYS A 163 4.47 -9.56 20.94
CA LYS A 163 4.13 -9.96 19.55
C LYS A 163 2.64 -10.24 19.36
N GLU A 164 1.83 -9.95 20.38
CA GLU A 164 0.39 -10.22 20.38
C GLU A 164 -0.40 -9.04 19.80
N ILE A 165 0.05 -7.82 20.08
CA ILE A 165 -0.61 -6.60 19.60
C ILE A 165 0.12 -6.13 18.35
N THR A 166 -0.60 -6.12 17.22
CA THR A 166 -0.12 -5.53 15.97
C THR A 166 -0.74 -4.15 15.81
N ILE A 167 0.09 -3.17 15.44
CA ILE A 167 -0.40 -1.84 15.04
C ILE A 167 -0.17 -1.66 13.54
N LYS A 168 -1.23 -1.25 12.84
CA LYS A 168 -1.17 -1.01 11.39
C LYS A 168 -1.89 0.29 11.01
N ILE A 169 -1.29 1.03 10.09
CA ILE A 169 -1.73 2.39 9.73
C ILE A 169 -1.92 2.49 8.22
N SER A 170 -2.96 3.17 7.76
CA SER A 170 -3.05 3.60 6.36
C SER A 170 -3.54 5.02 6.27
N GLY A 171 -2.96 5.84 5.40
CA GLY A 171 -3.32 7.24 5.23
C GLY A 171 -4.72 7.48 4.62
N CYS A 172 -5.43 6.43 4.19
CA CYS A 172 -6.80 6.51 3.68
C CYS A 172 -7.56 5.18 3.86
N MET A 173 -8.83 5.15 3.43
CA MET A 173 -9.74 4.00 3.55
C MET A 173 -9.36 2.76 2.74
N ASN A 174 -8.42 2.87 1.79
CA ASN A 174 -8.05 1.74 0.91
C ASN A 174 -7.24 0.65 1.63
N ALA A 175 -6.80 0.92 2.87
CA ALA A 175 -6.19 -0.07 3.75
C ALA A 175 -4.95 -0.79 3.18
N CYS A 176 -4.11 -0.09 2.43
CA CYS A 176 -2.86 -0.64 1.89
C CYS A 176 -1.89 -1.13 3.00
N GLY A 177 -1.90 -0.45 4.15
CA GLY A 177 -1.17 -0.88 5.35
C GLY A 177 -1.94 -1.90 6.19
N GLN A 178 -3.13 -2.35 5.77
CA GLN A 178 -3.94 -3.39 6.42
C GLN A 178 -4.45 -3.05 7.83
N HIS A 179 -4.71 -1.77 8.13
CA HIS A 179 -5.23 -1.32 9.43
C HIS A 179 -6.52 -2.01 9.89
N ASN A 180 -7.35 -2.50 8.96
CA ASN A 180 -8.59 -3.21 9.29
C ASN A 180 -8.36 -4.63 9.85
N MET A 181 -7.16 -5.19 9.76
CA MET A 181 -6.83 -6.56 10.21
C MET A 181 -5.83 -6.57 11.38
N ALA A 182 -5.72 -5.46 12.11
CA ALA A 182 -4.79 -5.30 13.22
C ALA A 182 -5.56 -5.14 14.53
N GLU A 183 -4.94 -5.55 15.64
CA GLU A 183 -5.48 -5.38 16.99
C GLU A 183 -5.77 -3.90 17.25
N ILE A 184 -4.85 -3.03 16.82
CA ILE A 184 -5.00 -1.57 16.83
C ILE A 184 -4.72 -1.02 15.42
N GLY A 185 -5.73 -0.45 14.79
CA GLY A 185 -5.66 0.13 13.46
C GLY A 185 -5.83 1.64 13.48
N PHE A 186 -5.09 2.34 12.60
CA PHE A 186 -5.31 3.77 12.34
C PHE A 186 -5.54 4.02 10.85
N GLN A 187 -6.63 4.74 10.54
CA GLN A 187 -6.97 5.12 9.18
C GLN A 187 -6.98 6.64 9.04
N GLY A 188 -6.20 7.17 8.11
CA GLY A 188 -6.15 8.59 7.78
C GLY A 188 -7.51 9.12 7.29
N MET A 189 -7.92 10.24 7.86
CA MET A 189 -9.19 10.91 7.66
C MET A 189 -9.00 12.42 7.74
N SER A 190 -10.07 13.18 7.51
CA SER A 190 -10.14 14.61 7.83
C SER A 190 -11.32 14.89 8.76
N ILE A 191 -11.19 15.96 9.55
CA ILE A 191 -12.26 16.45 10.42
C ILE A 191 -12.46 17.94 10.20
N ASN A 192 -13.71 18.37 10.13
CA ASN A 192 -14.06 19.78 9.98
C ASN A 192 -14.10 20.44 11.37
N SER A 193 -13.49 21.62 11.50
CA SER A 193 -13.65 22.49 12.65
C SER A 193 -14.04 23.89 12.17
N GLY A 194 -15.34 24.17 12.18
CA GLY A 194 -15.90 25.38 11.60
C GLY A 194 -15.61 25.48 10.10
N LYS A 195 -14.81 26.48 9.70
CA LYS A 195 -14.40 26.71 8.30
C LYS A 195 -13.07 26.04 7.94
N LEU A 196 -12.37 25.46 8.91
CA LEU A 196 -11.08 24.81 8.71
C LEU A 196 -11.25 23.29 8.66
N VAL A 197 -10.27 22.62 8.06
CA VAL A 197 -10.18 21.17 8.00
C VAL A 197 -8.86 20.75 8.61
N ALA A 198 -8.89 19.83 9.55
CA ALA A 198 -7.71 19.26 10.19
C ALA A 198 -7.51 17.79 9.76
N PRO A 199 -6.26 17.31 9.69
CA PRO A 199 -5.96 15.90 9.54
C PRO A 199 -6.48 15.12 10.75
N ALA A 200 -7.01 13.93 10.51
CA ALA A 200 -7.64 13.10 11.51
C ALA A 200 -7.24 11.63 11.35
N LEU A 201 -7.43 10.86 12.41
CA LEU A 201 -7.30 9.42 12.43
C LEU A 201 -8.65 8.83 12.84
N GLN A 202 -9.14 7.87 12.07
CA GLN A 202 -10.11 6.91 12.54
C GLN A 202 -9.33 5.82 13.28
N VAL A 203 -9.62 5.64 14.57
CA VAL A 203 -9.14 4.55 15.41
C VAL A 203 -10.02 3.33 15.13
N LEU A 204 -9.38 2.18 14.91
CA LEU A 204 -10.02 0.89 14.76
C LEU A 204 -9.43 -0.10 15.76
N LEU A 205 -10.25 -0.97 16.35
CA LEU A 205 -9.83 -1.93 17.35
C LEU A 205 -10.43 -3.32 17.09
N GLY A 206 -9.72 -4.35 17.53
CA GLY A 206 -10.24 -5.72 17.53
C GLY A 206 -10.16 -6.43 16.18
N GLY A 207 -9.27 -6.01 15.27
CA GLY A 207 -8.92 -6.80 14.09
C GLY A 207 -7.80 -7.79 14.41
N GLY A 208 -7.58 -8.79 13.55
CA GLY A 208 -6.47 -9.72 13.77
C GLY A 208 -6.46 -10.92 12.84
N ILE A 209 -5.29 -11.57 12.78
CA ILE A 209 -5.06 -12.80 12.01
C ILE A 209 -5.04 -13.97 13.00
N LEU A 210 -6.11 -14.78 13.00
CA LEU A 210 -6.30 -15.87 13.97
C LEU A 210 -5.66 -17.19 13.53
N GLY A 211 -5.18 -17.25 12.28
CA GLY A 211 -4.52 -18.43 11.70
C GLY A 211 -5.52 -19.46 11.14
N ASN A 212 -4.98 -20.45 10.41
CA ASN A 212 -5.76 -21.51 9.76
C ASN A 212 -6.89 -20.99 8.86
N GLY A 213 -6.64 -19.89 8.14
CA GLY A 213 -7.64 -19.24 7.28
C GLY A 213 -8.65 -18.36 8.01
N ASN A 214 -8.56 -18.24 9.35
CA ASN A 214 -9.42 -17.38 10.14
C ASN A 214 -8.78 -16.01 10.35
N GLY A 215 -9.62 -14.98 10.27
CA GLY A 215 -9.26 -13.60 10.56
C GLY A 215 -10.49 -12.83 11.00
N ARG A 216 -10.27 -11.65 11.54
CA ARG A 216 -11.33 -10.75 11.99
C ARG A 216 -11.03 -9.31 11.59
N PHE A 217 -12.07 -8.58 11.24
CA PHE A 217 -12.00 -7.16 10.94
C PHE A 217 -12.11 -6.34 12.22
N ALA A 218 -11.34 -5.26 12.30
CA ALA A 218 -11.43 -4.27 13.35
C ALA A 218 -12.69 -3.41 13.21
N ASP A 219 -13.29 -3.04 14.34
CA ASP A 219 -14.42 -2.11 14.37
C ASP A 219 -13.92 -0.67 14.25
N LYS A 220 -14.69 0.18 13.58
CA LYS A 220 -14.40 1.62 13.46
C LYS A 220 -14.88 2.36 14.70
N VAL A 221 -14.05 2.38 15.74
CA VAL A 221 -14.39 2.92 17.05
C VAL A 221 -14.66 4.44 17.00
N ILE A 222 -13.66 5.27 16.70
CA ILE A 222 -13.84 6.73 16.75
C ILE A 222 -12.89 7.50 15.83
N LYS A 223 -13.32 8.68 15.38
CA LYS A 223 -12.49 9.62 14.63
C LYS A 223 -11.98 10.74 15.55
N ILE A 224 -10.68 10.98 15.56
CA ILE A 224 -9.99 11.99 16.37
C ILE A 224 -9.02 12.84 15.51
N PRO A 225 -8.69 14.07 15.91
CA PRO A 225 -7.58 14.83 15.31
C PRO A 225 -6.27 14.02 15.31
N SER A 226 -5.50 14.12 14.24
CA SER A 226 -4.31 13.27 14.03
C SER A 226 -3.25 13.43 15.12
N ARG A 227 -3.09 14.65 15.64
CA ARG A 227 -2.17 14.96 16.75
C ARG A 227 -2.54 14.27 18.08
N ARG A 228 -3.75 13.74 18.20
CA ARG A 228 -4.22 12.98 19.37
C ARG A 228 -4.03 11.48 19.24
N GLY A 229 -3.48 10.99 18.12
CA GLY A 229 -3.12 9.59 17.92
C GLY A 229 -2.25 9.01 19.05
N PRO A 230 -1.16 9.69 19.46
CA PRO A 230 -0.34 9.26 20.60
C PRO A 230 -1.13 9.11 21.90
N GLU A 231 -2.01 10.07 22.19
CA GLU A 231 -2.83 10.02 23.39
C GLU A 231 -3.87 8.89 23.34
N ALA A 232 -4.47 8.65 22.18
CA ALA A 232 -5.37 7.51 22.00
C ALA A 232 -4.64 6.19 22.25
N LEU A 233 -3.42 6.03 21.72
CA LEU A 233 -2.61 4.83 21.98
C LEU A 233 -2.32 4.67 23.47
N ARG A 234 -1.93 5.75 24.16
CA ARG A 234 -1.70 5.73 25.62
C ARG A 234 -2.93 5.28 26.39
N LEU A 235 -4.09 5.88 26.09
CA LEU A 235 -5.35 5.52 26.75
C LEU A 235 -5.67 4.04 26.55
N ILE A 236 -5.59 3.54 25.32
CA ILE A 236 -5.87 2.13 24.99
C ILE A 236 -4.92 1.18 25.74
N LEU A 237 -3.61 1.45 25.72
CA LEU A 237 -2.62 0.57 26.34
C LEU A 237 -2.67 0.60 27.87
N ASN A 238 -2.87 1.79 28.47
CA ASN A 238 -2.99 1.94 29.91
C ASN A 238 -4.26 1.24 30.43
N ASP A 239 -5.35 1.36 29.69
CA ASP A 239 -6.61 0.69 30.01
C ASP A 239 -6.49 -0.84 29.91
N PHE A 240 -5.87 -1.33 28.83
CA PHE A 240 -5.55 -2.76 28.67
C PHE A 240 -4.66 -3.27 29.81
N GLU A 241 -3.55 -2.59 30.11
CA GLU A 241 -2.62 -3.00 31.16
C GLU A 241 -3.29 -3.04 32.55
N ALA A 242 -4.15 -2.05 32.84
CA ALA A 242 -4.84 -1.97 34.12
C ALA A 242 -5.96 -3.01 34.28
N ASN A 243 -6.66 -3.37 33.19
CA ASN A 243 -7.95 -4.07 33.27
C ASN A 243 -7.97 -5.46 32.61
N ALA A 244 -6.96 -5.83 31.82
CA ALA A 244 -6.96 -7.12 31.11
C ALA A 244 -6.79 -8.33 32.01
N ASN A 245 -6.22 -8.17 33.22
CA ASN A 245 -6.01 -9.26 34.18
C ASN A 245 -5.29 -10.49 33.57
N GLY A 246 -4.34 -10.24 32.66
CA GLY A 246 -3.59 -11.27 31.94
C GLY A 246 -4.29 -11.87 30.71
N ALA A 247 -5.48 -11.40 30.36
CA ALA A 247 -6.14 -11.74 29.10
C ALA A 247 -5.38 -11.16 27.90
N LYS A 248 -5.57 -11.80 26.74
CA LYS A 248 -5.06 -11.26 25.47
C LYS A 248 -5.82 -10.00 25.08
N PHE A 249 -5.21 -9.13 24.27
CA PHE A 249 -5.82 -7.89 23.82
C PHE A 249 -7.17 -8.11 23.13
N LEU A 250 -7.26 -9.11 22.26
CA LEU A 250 -8.52 -9.44 21.56
C LEU A 250 -9.60 -9.95 22.52
N ASP A 251 -9.25 -10.80 23.49
CA ASP A 251 -10.21 -11.30 24.48
C ASP A 251 -10.71 -10.16 25.39
N TYR A 252 -9.80 -9.25 25.75
CA TYR A 252 -10.12 -8.04 26.48
C TYR A 252 -11.05 -7.12 25.67
N TYR A 253 -10.76 -6.92 24.38
CA TYR A 253 -11.62 -6.16 23.50
C TYR A 253 -13.02 -6.78 23.38
N ASP A 254 -13.11 -8.10 23.18
CA ASP A 254 -14.40 -8.81 23.02
C ASP A 254 -15.27 -8.73 24.27
N THR A 255 -14.66 -8.68 25.46
CA THR A 255 -15.37 -8.55 26.74
C THR A 255 -16.00 -7.17 26.90
N ASN A 256 -15.34 -6.10 26.43
CA ASN A 256 -15.77 -4.72 26.61
C ASN A 256 -16.60 -4.19 25.43
N GLY A 257 -16.19 -4.54 24.20
CA GLY A 257 -16.82 -4.18 22.93
C GLY A 257 -16.55 -2.74 22.46
N GLU A 258 -16.90 -2.48 21.20
CA GLU A 258 -16.69 -1.20 20.50
C GLU A 258 -17.22 0.02 21.29
N LYS A 259 -18.43 -0.07 21.85
CA LYS A 259 -19.09 1.05 22.55
C LYS A 259 -18.33 1.52 23.79
N TYR A 260 -17.68 0.59 24.50
CA TYR A 260 -16.86 0.92 25.66
C TYR A 260 -15.70 1.83 25.24
N PHE A 261 -14.93 1.41 24.23
CA PHE A 261 -13.81 2.19 23.72
C PHE A 261 -14.27 3.49 23.03
N TYR A 262 -15.43 3.50 22.38
CA TYR A 262 -15.99 4.73 21.81
C TYR A 262 -16.22 5.79 22.89
N GLU A 263 -16.95 5.46 23.97
CA GLU A 263 -17.20 6.43 25.04
C GLU A 263 -15.92 6.81 25.78
N PHE A 264 -14.99 5.86 25.94
CA PHE A 264 -13.69 6.11 26.55
C PHE A 264 -12.81 7.09 25.76
N LEU A 265 -12.76 6.96 24.44
CA LEU A 265 -11.96 7.81 23.56
C LEU A 265 -12.67 9.09 23.11
N LYS A 266 -13.97 9.21 23.35
CA LYS A 266 -14.83 10.34 22.98
C LYS A 266 -14.27 11.73 23.34
N PRO A 267 -13.62 11.94 24.50
CA PRO A 267 -13.02 13.24 24.82
C PRO A 267 -11.96 13.68 23.79
N LEU A 268 -11.25 12.73 23.15
CA LEU A 268 -10.25 13.04 22.13
C LEU A 268 -10.88 13.47 20.80
N ALA A 269 -12.18 13.31 20.58
CA ALA A 269 -12.84 13.71 19.35
C ALA A 269 -13.29 15.19 19.34
N ASP A 270 -13.14 15.92 20.45
CA ASP A 270 -13.56 17.32 20.54
C ASP A 270 -12.78 18.23 19.58
N VAL A 271 -13.49 18.97 18.73
CA VAL A 271 -12.91 19.88 17.73
C VAL A 271 -12.99 21.35 18.14
N THR A 272 -13.55 21.66 19.30
CA THR A 272 -13.74 23.03 19.79
C THR A 272 -12.48 23.62 20.43
N ASN A 273 -11.52 22.77 20.78
CA ASN A 273 -10.26 23.11 21.46
C ASN A 273 -9.01 22.80 20.61
N LEU A 274 -9.14 22.82 19.28
CA LEU A 274 -7.99 22.64 18.38
C LEU A 274 -7.05 23.84 18.43
N THR A 275 -5.75 23.55 18.33
CA THR A 275 -4.64 24.50 18.26
C THR A 275 -4.10 24.58 16.83
N GLU A 276 -3.22 25.53 16.54
CA GLU A 276 -2.60 25.65 15.20
C GLU A 276 -1.87 24.36 14.77
N ALA A 277 -1.22 23.67 15.71
CA ALA A 277 -0.52 22.42 15.44
C ALA A 277 -1.44 21.27 15.00
N ASP A 278 -2.73 21.31 15.38
CA ASP A 278 -3.72 20.32 14.95
C ASP A 278 -4.08 20.44 13.47
N PHE A 279 -3.78 21.59 12.84
CA PHE A 279 -3.99 21.82 11.41
C PHE A 279 -2.75 21.52 10.57
N VAL A 280 -1.67 21.02 11.17
CA VAL A 280 -0.43 20.62 10.47
C VAL A 280 -0.28 19.11 10.60
N ASP A 281 -0.24 18.41 9.47
CA ASP A 281 -0.08 16.96 9.45
C ASP A 281 1.31 16.53 9.91
N TRP A 282 1.47 15.25 10.27
CA TRP A 282 2.77 14.73 10.71
C TRP A 282 3.82 14.86 9.61
N GLY A 283 5.07 15.15 9.99
CA GLY A 283 6.19 15.32 9.05
C GLY A 283 6.15 16.58 8.18
N ASN A 284 5.13 17.44 8.31
CA ASN A 284 4.93 18.63 7.49
C ASN A 284 5.09 19.93 8.29
N ALA A 285 5.42 21.03 7.59
CA ALA A 285 5.51 22.37 8.16
C ALA A 285 4.34 23.28 7.78
N ASP A 286 3.66 22.97 6.68
CA ASP A 286 2.55 23.75 6.14
C ASP A 286 1.20 23.29 6.69
N ASN A 287 0.23 24.20 6.65
CA ASN A 287 -1.15 23.88 7.01
C ASN A 287 -1.72 22.80 6.08
N TYR A 288 -2.47 21.89 6.67
CA TYR A 288 -3.17 20.82 5.99
C TYR A 288 -4.17 21.38 4.99
N VAL A 289 -4.03 20.93 3.75
CA VAL A 289 -4.99 21.19 2.69
C VAL A 289 -5.54 19.86 2.23
N LYS A 290 -6.86 19.71 2.30
CA LYS A 290 -7.53 18.53 1.78
C LYS A 290 -7.47 18.55 0.25
N ALA A 291 -6.51 17.81 -0.30
CA ALA A 291 -6.35 17.61 -1.73
C ALA A 291 -6.13 16.11 -2.01
N VAL A 292 -7.20 15.42 -2.42
CA VAL A 292 -7.09 14.05 -2.94
C VAL A 292 -6.90 14.16 -4.43
N GLY A 293 -5.73 13.72 -4.91
CA GLY A 293 -5.39 13.71 -6.32
C GLY A 293 -6.14 12.62 -7.10
N VAL A 294 -5.96 12.64 -8.42
CA VAL A 294 -6.39 11.55 -9.30
C VAL A 294 -5.22 10.58 -9.44
N GLY A 295 -5.45 9.29 -9.22
CA GLY A 295 -4.43 8.27 -9.35
C GLY A 295 -4.95 6.89 -8.93
N GLU A 296 -4.19 5.86 -9.25
CA GLU A 296 -4.46 4.50 -8.76
C GLU A 296 -3.89 4.31 -7.36
N CYS A 297 -4.48 3.36 -6.62
CA CYS A 297 -4.05 3.01 -5.28
C CYS A 297 -2.61 2.49 -5.29
N ALA A 298 -1.70 3.19 -4.59
CA ALA A 298 -0.26 2.87 -4.54
C ALA A 298 0.47 2.90 -5.91
N GLY A 299 -0.09 3.58 -6.92
CA GLY A 299 0.59 3.82 -8.18
C GLY A 299 1.64 4.92 -8.08
N VAL A 300 2.73 4.79 -8.82
CA VAL A 300 3.71 5.86 -9.07
C VAL A 300 2.97 7.10 -9.61
N VAL A 301 3.54 8.30 -9.46
CA VAL A 301 3.11 9.49 -10.23
C VAL A 301 3.36 9.19 -11.71
N ILE A 302 2.39 8.55 -12.35
CA ILE A 302 2.38 8.29 -13.77
C ILE A 302 1.72 9.48 -14.46
N ASP A 303 2.23 9.86 -15.62
CA ASP A 303 1.50 10.75 -16.51
C ASP A 303 0.22 10.01 -16.93
N LEU A 304 -0.88 10.32 -16.25
CA LEU A 304 -2.17 9.69 -16.48
C LEU A 304 -2.64 9.85 -17.92
N VAL A 305 -2.27 10.94 -18.60
CA VAL A 305 -2.59 11.15 -20.01
C VAL A 305 -1.79 10.17 -20.87
N ALA A 306 -0.49 10.05 -20.64
CA ALA A 306 0.35 9.09 -21.37
C ALA A 306 -0.07 7.64 -21.09
N THR A 307 -0.40 7.29 -19.84
CA THR A 307 -0.90 5.96 -19.48
C THR A 307 -2.21 5.64 -20.19
N LEU A 308 -3.18 6.55 -20.20
CA LEU A 308 -4.46 6.32 -20.89
C LEU A 308 -4.30 6.21 -22.40
N LEU A 309 -3.34 6.93 -23.00
CA LEU A 309 -2.99 6.75 -24.41
C LEU A 309 -2.37 5.37 -24.67
N TYR A 310 -1.48 4.91 -23.79
CA TYR A 310 -0.92 3.57 -23.88
C TYR A 310 -1.99 2.48 -23.73
N GLU A 311 -2.89 2.62 -22.76
CA GLU A 311 -4.04 1.72 -22.59
C GLU A 311 -4.95 1.73 -23.82
N ALA A 312 -5.24 2.90 -24.40
CA ALA A 312 -6.04 2.97 -25.61
C ALA A 312 -5.37 2.22 -26.78
N LYS A 313 -4.04 2.32 -26.91
CA LYS A 313 -3.26 1.57 -27.92
C LYS A 313 -3.27 0.05 -27.66
N ASP A 314 -3.14 -0.35 -26.40
CA ASP A 314 -3.25 -1.76 -25.99
C ASP A 314 -4.64 -2.32 -26.35
N LYS A 315 -5.71 -1.56 -26.08
CA LYS A 315 -7.07 -1.92 -26.49
C LYS A 315 -7.23 -2.10 -27.99
N LEU A 316 -6.58 -1.25 -28.81
CA LEU A 316 -6.58 -1.43 -30.26
C LEU A 316 -5.82 -2.68 -30.71
N THR A 317 -4.72 -3.02 -30.02
CA THR A 317 -3.96 -4.24 -30.28
C THR A 317 -4.79 -5.48 -29.97
N VAL A 318 -5.43 -5.53 -28.79
CA VAL A 318 -6.33 -6.63 -28.41
C VAL A 318 -7.55 -6.71 -29.33
N ALA A 319 -8.05 -5.56 -29.83
CA ALA A 319 -9.12 -5.53 -30.82
C ALA A 319 -8.72 -6.22 -32.13
N GLN A 320 -7.50 -5.99 -32.60
CA GLN A 320 -6.93 -6.61 -33.80
C GLN A 320 -6.71 -8.12 -33.60
N GLU A 321 -6.15 -8.54 -32.46
CA GLU A 321 -5.98 -9.95 -32.12
C GLU A 321 -7.34 -10.69 -32.04
N SER A 322 -8.32 -10.09 -31.37
CA SER A 322 -9.68 -10.65 -31.29
C SER A 322 -10.34 -10.77 -32.66
N PHE A 323 -10.06 -9.84 -33.58
CA PHE A 323 -10.51 -9.92 -34.96
C PHE A 323 -9.88 -11.11 -35.68
N GLU A 324 -8.57 -11.30 -35.57
CA GLU A 324 -7.85 -12.42 -36.19
C GLU A 324 -8.33 -13.79 -35.67
N GLU A 325 -8.77 -13.86 -34.41
CA GLU A 325 -9.37 -15.05 -33.81
C GLU A 325 -10.85 -15.30 -34.18
N GLY A 326 -11.47 -14.42 -34.97
CA GLY A 326 -12.89 -14.53 -35.34
C GLY A 326 -13.88 -14.06 -34.27
N LYS A 327 -13.42 -13.37 -33.22
CA LYS A 327 -14.23 -12.86 -32.11
C LYS A 327 -14.69 -11.43 -32.38
N TRP A 328 -15.64 -11.27 -33.30
CA TRP A 328 -16.08 -9.96 -33.79
C TRP A 328 -16.63 -9.04 -32.69
N SER A 329 -17.47 -9.57 -31.80
CA SER A 329 -18.05 -8.80 -30.69
C SER A 329 -16.98 -8.27 -29.73
N ASP A 330 -16.00 -9.11 -29.38
CA ASP A 330 -14.90 -8.73 -28.49
C ASP A 330 -14.01 -7.68 -29.14
N SER A 331 -13.68 -7.88 -30.42
CA SER A 331 -12.93 -6.91 -31.22
C SER A 331 -13.58 -5.53 -31.25
N ILE A 332 -14.90 -5.48 -31.51
CA ILE A 332 -15.68 -4.24 -31.52
C ILE A 332 -15.69 -3.57 -30.14
N TYR A 333 -15.86 -4.35 -29.06
CA TYR A 333 -15.84 -3.82 -27.70
C TYR A 333 -14.48 -3.23 -27.31
N GLN A 334 -13.39 -3.90 -27.67
CA GLN A 334 -12.04 -3.40 -27.39
C GLN A 334 -11.74 -2.13 -28.21
N ALA A 335 -12.18 -2.05 -29.47
CA ALA A 335 -12.09 -0.82 -30.26
C ALA A 335 -12.89 0.34 -29.61
N TYR A 336 -14.11 0.06 -29.11
CA TYR A 336 -14.90 1.02 -28.34
C TYR A 336 -14.17 1.49 -27.06
N ALA A 337 -13.56 0.58 -26.31
CA ALA A 337 -12.77 0.92 -25.14
C ALA A 337 -11.55 1.79 -25.51
N GLY A 338 -10.90 1.51 -26.64
CA GLY A 338 -9.82 2.32 -27.20
C GLY A 338 -10.26 3.77 -27.49
N PHE A 339 -11.41 3.97 -28.13
CA PHE A 339 -11.98 5.30 -28.35
C PHE A 339 -12.18 6.06 -27.04
N VAL A 340 -12.85 5.44 -26.06
CA VAL A 340 -13.19 6.09 -24.78
C VAL A 340 -11.93 6.43 -23.98
N ASN A 341 -10.95 5.52 -23.92
CA ASN A 341 -9.70 5.75 -23.20
C ASN A 341 -8.88 6.87 -23.85
N GLY A 342 -8.79 6.89 -25.19
CA GLY A 342 -8.10 7.94 -25.92
C GLY A 342 -8.75 9.32 -25.71
N ALA A 343 -10.08 9.39 -25.80
CA ALA A 343 -10.82 10.64 -25.53
C ALA A 343 -10.66 11.11 -24.08
N LYS A 344 -10.71 10.18 -23.12
CA LYS A 344 -10.50 10.45 -21.69
C LYS A 344 -9.12 11.06 -21.43
N ALA A 345 -8.08 10.54 -22.10
CA ALA A 345 -6.72 11.04 -21.95
C ALA A 345 -6.62 12.54 -22.27
N LEU A 346 -7.13 12.97 -23.42
CA LEU A 346 -7.07 14.38 -23.83
C LEU A 346 -7.99 15.27 -23.00
N LEU A 347 -9.19 14.80 -22.64
CA LEU A 347 -10.10 15.56 -21.78
C LEU A 347 -9.50 15.84 -20.39
N LEU A 348 -8.73 14.91 -19.84
CA LEU A 348 -8.00 15.12 -18.58
C LEU A 348 -6.92 16.19 -18.73
N ALA A 349 -6.21 16.23 -19.86
CA ALA A 349 -5.25 17.30 -20.15
C ALA A 349 -5.91 18.69 -20.16
N GLU A 350 -7.17 18.77 -20.61
CA GLU A 350 -8.01 19.99 -20.60
C GLU A 350 -8.80 20.19 -19.28
N LYS A 351 -8.46 19.44 -18.22
CA LYS A 351 -9.08 19.50 -16.89
C LYS A 351 -10.61 19.28 -16.89
N GLN A 352 -11.11 18.48 -17.83
CA GLN A 352 -12.52 18.13 -17.93
C GLN A 352 -12.89 16.94 -17.03
N LYS A 353 -14.17 16.85 -16.66
CA LYS A 353 -14.70 15.73 -15.87
C LYS A 353 -14.90 14.50 -16.75
N THR A 354 -14.38 13.34 -16.32
CA THR A 354 -14.44 12.08 -17.09
C THR A 354 -15.00 10.92 -16.27
N ASN A 355 -16.13 11.15 -15.60
CA ASN A 355 -16.69 10.18 -14.63
C ASN A 355 -17.51 9.06 -15.28
N THR A 356 -18.02 9.26 -16.51
CA THR A 356 -18.86 8.28 -17.22
C THR A 356 -18.49 8.25 -18.70
N HIS A 357 -18.71 7.12 -19.38
CA HIS A 357 -18.40 6.98 -20.82
C HIS A 357 -19.23 7.95 -21.68
N ALA A 358 -20.53 8.06 -21.41
CA ALA A 358 -21.40 9.00 -22.14
C ALA A 358 -20.93 10.45 -21.97
N GLY A 359 -20.55 10.85 -20.75
CA GLY A 359 -20.01 12.17 -20.48
C GLY A 359 -18.68 12.42 -21.19
N ILE A 360 -17.79 11.43 -21.27
CA ILE A 360 -16.54 11.49 -22.04
C ILE A 360 -16.84 11.74 -23.52
N ILE A 361 -17.77 10.98 -24.10
CA ILE A 361 -18.12 11.09 -25.52
C ILE A 361 -18.69 12.48 -25.84
N ASP A 362 -19.68 12.95 -25.07
CA ASP A 362 -20.30 14.26 -25.30
C ASP A 362 -19.31 15.42 -25.06
N SER A 363 -18.45 15.30 -24.05
CA SER A 363 -17.45 16.33 -23.74
C SER A 363 -16.35 16.39 -24.79
N PHE A 364 -15.96 15.26 -25.38
CA PHE A 364 -14.94 15.24 -26.42
C PHE A 364 -15.39 16.01 -27.66
N ASP A 365 -16.64 15.82 -28.10
CA ASP A 365 -17.21 16.60 -29.20
C ASP A 365 -17.19 18.09 -28.88
N THR A 366 -17.69 18.47 -27.71
CA THR A 366 -17.76 19.89 -27.27
C THR A 366 -16.37 20.55 -27.25
N VAL A 367 -15.37 19.85 -26.70
CA VAL A 367 -14.05 20.45 -26.42
C VAL A 367 -13.10 20.37 -27.61
N PHE A 368 -13.08 19.24 -28.32
CA PHE A 368 -12.07 18.98 -29.36
C PHE A 368 -12.60 19.11 -30.78
N VAL A 369 -13.84 18.68 -31.05
CA VAL A 369 -14.41 18.69 -32.40
C VAL A 369 -15.04 20.06 -32.70
N GLU A 370 -16.01 20.49 -31.89
CA GLU A 370 -16.65 21.81 -32.01
C GLU A 370 -15.66 22.95 -31.73
N GLY A 371 -14.69 22.70 -30.85
CA GLY A 371 -13.57 23.58 -30.57
C GLY A 371 -12.52 23.69 -31.68
N ASN A 372 -12.69 22.96 -32.81
CA ASN A 372 -11.73 22.90 -33.93
C ASN A 372 -10.29 22.56 -33.52
N LYS A 373 -10.11 21.81 -32.43
CA LYS A 373 -8.80 21.34 -31.97
C LYS A 373 -8.39 20.04 -32.67
N ILE A 374 -9.35 19.18 -32.97
CA ILE A 374 -9.17 17.92 -33.68
C ILE A 374 -10.25 17.82 -34.75
N GLU A 375 -9.83 17.72 -36.00
CA GLU A 375 -10.75 17.55 -37.11
C GLU A 375 -11.15 16.08 -37.24
N LEU A 376 -12.44 15.77 -37.04
CA LEU A 376 -13.04 14.49 -37.36
C LEU A 376 -14.01 14.68 -38.52
N GLY A 377 -14.08 13.71 -39.44
CA GLY A 377 -15.03 13.78 -40.58
C GLY A 377 -16.51 13.62 -40.18
N THR A 378 -16.79 13.39 -38.90
CA THR A 378 -18.10 13.17 -38.27
C THR A 378 -17.95 13.52 -36.78
N SER A 379 -19.04 13.60 -36.01
CA SER A 379 -18.90 13.76 -34.56
C SER A 379 -18.28 12.52 -33.93
N PHE A 380 -17.50 12.71 -32.86
CA PHE A 380 -16.96 11.61 -32.06
C PHE A 380 -18.09 10.72 -31.53
N LYS A 381 -19.21 11.31 -31.14
CA LYS A 381 -20.42 10.59 -30.75
C LYS A 381 -20.96 9.67 -31.83
N GLU A 382 -21.04 10.16 -33.08
CA GLU A 382 -21.47 9.31 -34.20
C GLU A 382 -20.47 8.19 -34.47
N LEU A 383 -19.17 8.48 -34.40
CA LEU A 383 -18.11 7.51 -34.59
C LEU A 383 -18.22 6.37 -33.57
N VAL A 384 -18.25 6.70 -32.27
CA VAL A 384 -18.24 5.73 -31.16
C VAL A 384 -19.56 4.97 -31.03
N TYR A 385 -20.71 5.61 -31.23
CA TYR A 385 -21.99 4.91 -31.11
C TYR A 385 -22.37 4.05 -32.32
N GLN A 386 -21.50 3.89 -33.31
CA GLN A 386 -21.71 2.85 -34.34
C GLN A 386 -21.85 1.45 -33.72
N ILE A 387 -21.23 1.18 -32.56
CA ILE A 387 -21.33 -0.10 -31.83
C ILE A 387 -22.79 -0.49 -31.48
N ASN A 388 -23.68 0.48 -31.26
CA ASN A 388 -25.09 0.19 -30.94
C ASN A 388 -26.03 0.27 -32.15
N LYS A 389 -25.50 0.57 -33.34
CA LYS A 389 -26.26 0.71 -34.60
C LYS A 389 -25.99 -0.42 -35.59
N ASN A 390 -24.95 -1.21 -35.39
CA ASN A 390 -24.52 -2.25 -36.32
C ASN A 390 -24.46 -3.61 -35.63
N GLU A 391 -24.82 -4.67 -36.35
CA GLU A 391 -24.63 -6.03 -35.85
C GLU A 391 -23.13 -6.40 -35.82
N PRO A 392 -22.69 -7.20 -34.82
CA PRO A 392 -21.31 -7.69 -34.73
C PRO A 392 -20.95 -8.64 -35.89
N SER A 393 -20.54 -8.06 -37.01
CA SER A 393 -20.09 -8.77 -38.20
C SER A 393 -18.61 -8.52 -38.45
N GLU A 394 -17.94 -9.43 -39.17
CA GLU A 394 -16.55 -9.26 -39.60
C GLU A 394 -16.35 -7.93 -40.33
N ALA A 395 -17.24 -7.59 -41.26
CA ALA A 395 -17.17 -6.35 -42.03
C ALA A 395 -17.23 -5.11 -41.13
N PHE A 396 -18.12 -5.10 -40.14
CA PHE A 396 -18.24 -3.99 -39.19
C PHE A 396 -17.04 -3.92 -38.25
N ALA A 397 -16.60 -5.05 -37.67
CA ALA A 397 -15.45 -5.10 -36.79
C ALA A 397 -14.20 -4.55 -37.47
N LYS A 398 -13.90 -5.00 -38.70
CA LYS A 398 -12.77 -4.51 -39.49
C LYS A 398 -12.83 -3.00 -39.73
N LYS A 399 -14.00 -2.49 -40.12
CA LYS A 399 -14.21 -1.05 -40.34
C LYS A 399 -14.00 -0.27 -39.05
N TYR A 400 -14.59 -0.72 -37.95
CA TYR A 400 -14.62 -0.02 -36.67
C TYR A 400 -13.24 0.03 -36.00
N ILE A 401 -12.43 -1.03 -36.11
CA ILE A 401 -11.02 -1.03 -35.69
C ILE A 401 -10.24 0.01 -36.48
N GLN A 402 -10.39 0.06 -37.82
CA GLN A 402 -9.66 1.01 -38.65
C GLN A 402 -10.01 2.46 -38.32
N GLU A 403 -11.29 2.73 -38.03
CA GLU A 403 -11.75 4.03 -37.55
C GLU A 403 -11.13 4.38 -36.18
N ALA A 404 -11.00 3.40 -35.28
CA ALA A 404 -10.38 3.57 -33.97
C ALA A 404 -8.87 3.84 -34.05
N ILE A 405 -8.16 3.15 -34.95
CA ILE A 405 -6.75 3.40 -35.27
C ILE A 405 -6.58 4.83 -35.82
N THR A 406 -7.40 5.20 -36.80
CA THR A 406 -7.33 6.54 -37.43
C THR A 406 -7.61 7.65 -36.41
N PHE A 407 -8.57 7.42 -35.50
CA PHE A 407 -8.84 8.34 -34.41
C PHE A 407 -7.64 8.46 -33.47
N PHE A 408 -7.04 7.33 -33.08
CA PHE A 408 -5.89 7.32 -32.18
C PHE A 408 -4.67 8.03 -32.78
N GLU A 409 -4.39 7.86 -34.07
CA GLU A 409 -3.33 8.60 -34.78
C GLU A 409 -3.54 10.12 -34.69
N LYS A 410 -4.79 10.59 -34.78
CA LYS A 410 -5.12 12.02 -34.60
C LYS A 410 -4.88 12.48 -33.16
N LEU A 411 -5.17 11.64 -32.16
CA LEU A 411 -4.89 11.95 -30.75
C LEU A 411 -3.39 12.07 -30.49
N GLU A 412 -2.59 11.12 -31.00
CA GLU A 412 -1.12 11.16 -30.86
C GLU A 412 -0.53 12.39 -31.53
N ALA A 413 -0.99 12.72 -32.74
CA ALA A 413 -0.55 13.93 -33.44
C ALA A 413 -0.89 15.21 -32.68
N TYR A 414 -2.12 15.31 -32.14
CA TYR A 414 -2.53 16.43 -31.30
C TYR A 414 -1.66 16.54 -30.05
N ARG A 415 -1.46 15.42 -29.33
CA ARG A 415 -0.68 15.40 -28.09
C ARG A 415 0.78 15.76 -28.31
N ALA A 416 1.40 15.28 -29.40
CA ALA A 416 2.75 15.65 -29.76
C ALA A 416 2.88 17.16 -30.04
N ALA A 417 1.90 17.75 -30.74
CA ALA A 417 1.89 19.18 -31.02
C ALA A 417 1.61 20.04 -29.76
N ASP A 418 0.79 19.54 -28.84
CA ASP A 418 0.50 20.17 -27.55
C ASP A 418 1.73 20.18 -26.63
N LEU A 419 2.41 19.04 -26.50
CA LEU A 419 3.64 18.92 -25.72
C LEU A 419 4.80 19.75 -26.28
N ALA A 420 4.85 19.97 -27.60
CA ALA A 420 5.86 20.83 -28.21
C ALA A 420 5.63 22.33 -27.96
N LYS A 421 4.43 22.72 -27.51
CA LYS A 421 4.07 24.12 -27.17
C LYS A 421 4.22 24.44 -25.68
N ALA A 422 4.22 23.41 -24.83
CA ALA A 422 4.48 23.50 -23.40
C ALA A 422 5.99 23.65 -23.13
#